data_AF-A0A7V8X013-F1
#
_entry.id   AF-A0A7V8X013-F1
#
_cell.length_a   1.000
_cell.length_b   1.000
_cell.length_c   1.000
_cell.angle_alpha   90.00
_cell.angle_beta   90.00
_cell.angle_gamma   90.00
#
_symmetry.space_group_name_H-M   'P 1'
#
loop_
_entity.id
_entity.type
_entity.pdbx_description
1 polymer ?
#
loop_
_entity_poly.entity_id
_entity_poly.type
_entity_poly.pdbx_seq_one_letter_code
_entity_poly.pdbx_strand_id
1 'polypeptide(L)'
;MAGRRRRRRRPRLITVEEVRRAAERRRFHELGRVLFADEPRWAAPVAAFERGLFERGHPYRAGADVVRFLVRRLGTVVGRVCAHHVDGDAVGWFGTFECDDDPAAVAALVEVAGEWVAARGARSLSGPATFTLADEAGVLFSGFDHPGGTGRPWHPPWYAEHLQAAGLSRAHRSWPRWRLP
;
A
#
# COMPACT_ATOMS: atom_id res chain seq x y z
N MET A 1 30.30 36.58 -19.67
CA MET A 1 29.45 36.07 -18.57
C MET A 1 28.15 35.53 -19.15
N ALA A 2 27.99 34.21 -19.27
CA ALA A 2 26.78 33.59 -19.85
C ALA A 2 25.98 32.91 -18.73
N GLY A 3 24.78 33.44 -18.46
CA GLY A 3 23.89 32.97 -17.41
C GLY A 3 23.44 31.52 -17.65
N ARG A 4 23.73 30.65 -16.67
CA ARG A 4 23.16 29.30 -16.59
C ARG A 4 21.63 29.41 -16.48
N ARG A 5 20.92 29.18 -17.59
CA ARG A 5 19.48 28.93 -17.57
C ARG A 5 19.23 27.66 -16.77
N ARG A 6 18.77 27.81 -15.52
CA ARG A 6 18.22 26.71 -14.72
C ARG A 6 17.07 26.09 -15.52
N ARG A 7 17.26 24.88 -16.04
CA ARG A 7 16.18 24.09 -16.64
C ARG A 7 15.08 23.95 -15.58
N ARG A 8 13.96 24.66 -15.74
CA ARG A 8 12.76 24.43 -14.94
C ARG A 8 12.34 22.99 -15.20
N ARG A 9 12.53 22.09 -14.23
CA ARG A 9 11.96 20.73 -14.28
C ARG A 9 10.45 20.90 -14.45
N ARG A 10 9.88 20.37 -15.55
CA ARG A 10 8.42 20.24 -15.65
C ARG A 10 7.96 19.46 -14.41
N PRO A 11 6.93 19.91 -13.67
CA PRO A 11 6.42 19.13 -12.55
C PRO A 11 6.01 17.77 -13.11
N ARG A 12 6.53 16.69 -12.53
CA ARG A 12 5.97 15.36 -12.81
C ARG A 12 4.54 15.38 -12.27
N LEU A 13 3.60 14.92 -13.08
CA LEU A 13 2.18 14.84 -12.71
C LEU A 13 2.00 14.00 -11.44
N ILE A 14 2.78 12.92 -11.34
CA ILE A 14 2.86 12.00 -10.19
C ILE A 14 4.28 11.98 -9.63
N THR A 15 4.41 12.03 -8.30
CA THR A 15 5.69 11.86 -7.58
C THR A 15 5.53 10.91 -6.41
N VAL A 16 6.55 10.09 -6.16
CA VAL A 16 6.60 9.16 -5.02
C VAL A 16 7.60 9.67 -3.98
N GLU A 17 7.24 9.60 -2.71
CA GLU A 17 8.14 9.92 -1.59
C GLU A 17 8.14 8.81 -0.53
N GLU A 18 9.34 8.47 -0.04
CA GLU A 18 9.48 7.57 1.10
C GLU A 18 9.16 8.32 2.41
N VAL A 19 8.38 7.67 3.29
CA VAL A 19 7.98 8.24 4.57
C VAL A 19 9.11 8.12 5.59
N ARG A 20 9.81 9.23 5.84
CA ARG A 20 10.94 9.32 6.76
C ARG A 20 10.71 10.30 7.90
N ARG A 21 10.00 11.40 7.64
CA ARG A 21 9.79 12.53 8.57
C ARG A 21 8.46 12.40 9.33
N ALA A 22 8.38 13.10 10.47
CA ALA A 22 7.17 13.09 11.30
C ALA A 22 5.91 13.56 10.54
N ALA A 23 6.04 14.60 9.71
CA ALA A 23 4.94 15.12 8.90
C ALA A 23 4.47 14.12 7.84
N GLU A 24 5.39 13.38 7.22
CA GLU A 24 5.07 12.32 6.25
C GLU A 24 4.37 11.15 6.94
N ARG A 25 4.83 10.76 8.15
CA ARG A 25 4.18 9.71 8.95
C ARG A 25 2.74 10.08 9.31
N ARG A 26 2.49 11.32 9.74
CA ARG A 26 1.12 11.80 10.03
C ARG A 26 0.23 11.68 8.80
N ARG A 27 0.67 12.20 7.66
CA ARG A 27 -0.05 12.11 6.38
C ARG A 27 -0.33 10.67 5.98
N PHE A 28 0.65 9.78 6.14
CA PHE A 28 0.48 8.35 5.88
C PHE A 28 -0.69 7.75 6.69
N HIS A 29 -0.77 8.03 7.99
CA HIS A 29 -1.85 7.50 8.86
C HIS A 29 -3.20 8.20 8.68
N GLU A 30 -3.21 9.46 8.26
CA GLU A 30 -4.43 10.25 8.11
C GLU A 30 -5.07 10.08 6.72
N LEU A 31 -4.31 9.67 5.70
CA LEU A 31 -4.75 9.71 4.31
C LEU A 31 -6.09 8.99 4.06
N GLY A 32 -6.28 7.77 4.58
CA GLY A 32 -7.54 7.04 4.38
C GLY A 32 -8.76 7.85 4.85
N ARG A 33 -8.64 8.54 6.00
CA ARG A 33 -9.72 9.42 6.51
C ARG A 33 -9.98 10.62 5.61
N VAL A 34 -8.96 11.11 4.94
CA VAL A 34 -9.07 12.24 4.01
C VAL A 34 -9.74 11.78 2.71
N LEU A 35 -9.33 10.64 2.17
CA LEU A 35 -9.86 10.11 0.91
C LEU A 35 -11.31 9.66 1.02
N PHE A 36 -11.68 9.06 2.15
CA PHE A 36 -12.99 8.43 2.35
C PHE A 36 -13.85 9.15 3.41
N ALA A 37 -13.63 10.45 3.62
CA ALA A 37 -14.33 11.24 4.63
C ALA A 37 -15.86 11.18 4.49
N ASP A 38 -16.34 11.15 3.25
CA ASP A 38 -17.77 11.15 2.91
C ASP A 38 -18.32 9.74 2.59
N GLU A 39 -17.52 8.69 2.78
CA GLU A 39 -17.91 7.31 2.47
C GLU A 39 -18.31 6.55 3.75
N PRO A 40 -19.61 6.43 4.05
CA PRO A 40 -20.09 5.85 5.32
C PRO A 40 -19.75 4.35 5.47
N ARG A 41 -19.40 3.66 4.38
CA ARG A 41 -18.98 2.24 4.43
C ARG A 41 -17.52 2.07 4.80
N TRP A 42 -16.70 3.11 4.61
CA TRP A 42 -15.29 3.06 4.97
C TRP A 42 -15.13 3.26 6.48
N ALA A 43 -14.64 2.22 7.14
CA ALA A 43 -14.35 2.26 8.57
C ALA A 43 -12.87 2.52 8.80
N ALA A 44 -12.54 3.66 9.39
CA ALA A 44 -11.16 3.99 9.70
C ALA A 44 -10.53 2.94 10.64
N PRO A 45 -9.30 2.47 10.36
CA PRO A 45 -8.58 1.63 11.29
C PRO A 45 -8.41 2.30 12.66
N VAL A 46 -8.37 1.48 13.71
CA VAL A 46 -8.03 1.94 15.07
C VAL A 46 -6.64 2.55 15.02
N ALA A 47 -6.55 3.86 15.23
CA ALA A 47 -5.33 4.61 14.95
C ALA A 47 -4.13 4.17 15.80
N ALA A 48 -4.37 3.68 17.03
CA ALA A 48 -3.33 3.12 17.88
C ALA A 48 -2.76 1.81 17.29
N PHE A 49 -3.63 0.94 16.77
CA PHE A 49 -3.22 -0.32 16.15
C PHE A 49 -2.41 -0.06 14.89
N GLU A 50 -2.93 0.76 13.96
CA GLU A 50 -2.23 1.08 12.70
C GLU A 50 -0.87 1.76 12.96
N ARG A 51 -0.76 2.63 13.97
CA ARG A 51 0.53 3.22 14.36
C ARG A 51 1.49 2.20 14.96
N GLY A 52 0.99 1.30 15.79
CA GLY A 52 1.76 0.23 16.43
C GLY A 52 2.49 -0.65 15.42
N LEU A 53 1.88 -0.93 14.27
CA LEU A 53 2.50 -1.66 13.16
C LEU A 53 3.85 -1.06 12.74
N PHE A 54 3.97 0.26 12.71
CA PHE A 54 5.18 0.92 12.22
C PHE A 54 6.13 1.38 13.32
N GLU A 55 5.93 0.92 14.57
CA GLU A 55 6.88 1.14 15.64
C GLU A 55 8.18 0.38 15.41
N ARG A 56 9.29 0.93 15.90
CA ARG A 56 10.62 0.33 15.71
C ARG A 56 10.75 -1.04 16.39
N GLY A 57 10.05 -1.24 17.51
CA GLY A 57 10.08 -2.48 18.29
C GLY A 57 9.02 -3.51 17.88
N HIS A 58 8.28 -3.30 16.79
CA HIS A 58 7.26 -4.24 16.36
C HIS A 58 7.88 -5.62 16.04
N PRO A 59 7.39 -6.74 16.61
CA PRO A 59 8.02 -8.07 16.47
C PRO A 59 8.25 -8.52 15.03
N TYR A 60 7.37 -8.15 14.11
CA TYR A 60 7.49 -8.45 12.67
C TYR A 60 8.84 -8.01 12.09
N ARG A 61 9.42 -6.91 12.61
CA ARG A 61 10.69 -6.35 12.13
C ARG A 61 11.91 -7.19 12.51
N ALA A 62 11.77 -8.21 13.36
CA ALA A 62 12.87 -9.09 13.71
C ALA A 62 13.30 -9.99 12.53
N GLY A 63 12.41 -10.23 11.57
CA GLY A 63 12.69 -11.03 10.37
C GLY A 63 12.25 -10.39 9.06
N ALA A 64 11.79 -9.14 9.09
CA ALA A 64 11.29 -8.46 7.91
C ALA A 64 11.66 -6.98 7.87
N ASP A 65 12.03 -6.53 6.68
CA ASP A 65 12.13 -5.11 6.37
C ASP A 65 10.75 -4.54 6.04
N VAL A 66 10.54 -3.27 6.38
CA VAL A 66 9.30 -2.55 6.06
C VAL A 66 9.60 -1.10 5.69
N VAL A 67 9.03 -0.65 4.58
CA VAL A 67 9.04 0.74 4.12
C VAL A 67 7.62 1.26 3.92
N ARG A 68 7.47 2.58 3.88
CA ARG A 68 6.22 3.27 3.58
C ARG A 68 6.46 4.32 2.50
N PHE A 69 5.53 4.45 1.58
CA PHE A 69 5.54 5.44 0.51
C PHE A 69 4.24 6.24 0.49
N LEU A 70 4.35 7.48 0.02
CA LEU A 70 3.25 8.34 -0.36
C LEU A 70 3.37 8.67 -1.84
N VAL A 71 2.24 8.72 -2.54
CA VAL A 71 2.14 9.22 -3.90
C VAL A 71 1.43 10.56 -3.89
N ARG A 72 1.98 11.51 -4.65
CA ARG A 72 1.40 12.83 -4.86
C ARG A 72 1.02 13.06 -6.32
N ARG A 73 -0.16 13.64 -6.54
CA ARG A 73 -0.60 14.21 -7.81
C ARG A 73 -0.60 15.73 -7.68
N LEU A 74 0.17 16.40 -8.54
CA LEU A 74 0.28 17.88 -8.53
C LEU A 74 0.60 18.47 -7.13
N GLY A 75 1.36 17.74 -6.32
CA GLY A 75 1.73 18.14 -4.95
C GLY A 75 0.77 17.71 -3.84
N THR A 76 -0.44 17.24 -4.17
CA THR A 76 -1.41 16.70 -3.20
C THR A 76 -1.16 15.21 -2.99
N VAL A 77 -1.15 14.74 -1.73
CA VAL A 77 -1.05 13.30 -1.44
C VAL A 77 -2.37 12.64 -1.84
N VAL A 78 -2.28 11.65 -2.74
CA VAL A 78 -3.43 10.93 -3.28
C VAL A 78 -3.34 9.42 -3.05
N GLY A 79 -2.22 8.92 -2.52
CA GLY A 79 -2.07 7.50 -2.24
C GLY A 79 -0.97 7.18 -1.23
N ARG A 80 -1.09 6.02 -0.60
CA ARG A 80 -0.15 5.44 0.36
C ARG A 80 -0.01 3.95 0.15
N VAL A 81 1.16 3.42 0.46
CA VAL A 81 1.42 1.97 0.49
C VAL A 81 2.56 1.67 1.45
N CYS A 82 2.49 0.57 2.19
CA CYS A 82 3.66 -0.04 2.80
C CYS A 82 4.15 -1.21 1.94
N ALA A 83 5.45 -1.40 1.86
CA ALA A 83 6.06 -2.59 1.28
C ALA A 83 6.90 -3.28 2.34
N HIS A 84 6.87 -4.62 2.36
CA HIS A 84 7.61 -5.40 3.32
C HIS A 84 8.10 -6.72 2.73
N HIS A 85 9.21 -7.21 3.26
CA HIS A 85 9.88 -8.41 2.74
C HIS A 85 10.62 -9.11 3.87
N VAL A 86 10.48 -10.44 3.92
CA VAL A 86 11.19 -11.33 4.85
C VAL A 86 12.43 -11.83 4.13
N ASP A 87 13.59 -11.73 4.77
CA ASP A 87 14.86 -12.13 4.16
C ASP A 87 14.84 -13.59 3.72
N GLY A 88 15.21 -13.84 2.46
CA GLY A 88 15.18 -15.17 1.85
C GLY A 88 13.85 -15.58 1.20
N ASP A 89 12.77 -14.84 1.43
CA ASP A 89 11.49 -15.15 0.79
C ASP A 89 11.48 -14.72 -0.69
N ALA A 90 10.90 -15.56 -1.54
CA ALA A 90 10.73 -15.26 -2.96
C ALA A 90 9.59 -14.25 -3.24
N VAL A 91 8.77 -13.95 -2.24
CA VAL A 91 7.60 -13.08 -2.35
C VAL A 91 7.79 -11.87 -1.45
N GLY A 92 7.74 -10.69 -2.05
CA GLY A 92 7.57 -9.42 -1.34
C GLY A 92 6.10 -9.07 -1.23
N TRP A 93 5.77 -8.25 -0.25
CA TRP A 93 4.38 -7.91 0.06
C TRP A 93 4.18 -6.40 0.09
N PHE A 94 2.96 -5.97 -0.24
CA PHE A 94 2.51 -4.61 -0.01
C PHE A 94 1.18 -4.59 0.73
N GLY A 95 0.96 -3.58 1.56
CA GLY A 95 -0.23 -3.45 2.40
C GLY A 95 -0.46 -2.00 2.83
N THR A 96 -1.39 -1.79 3.77
CA THR A 96 -1.82 -0.45 4.23
C THR A 96 -2.05 0.48 3.03
N PHE A 97 -2.68 -0.07 2.00
CA PHE A 97 -2.82 0.54 0.69
C PHE A 97 -4.09 1.39 0.70
N GLU A 98 -3.94 2.70 0.51
CA GLU A 98 -5.08 3.56 0.23
C GLU A 98 -4.75 4.51 -0.91
N CYS A 99 -5.68 4.74 -1.83
CA CYS A 99 -5.50 5.62 -2.97
C CYS A 99 -6.82 6.30 -3.33
N ASP A 100 -6.74 7.46 -3.98
CA ASP A 100 -7.83 8.09 -4.73
C ASP A 100 -8.11 7.29 -6.02
N ASP A 101 -9.25 7.55 -6.68
CA ASP A 101 -9.62 6.92 -7.97
C ASP A 101 -8.72 7.47 -9.10
N ASP A 102 -7.47 7.03 -9.10
CA ASP A 102 -6.41 7.46 -10.00
C ASP A 102 -5.53 6.27 -10.41
N PRO A 103 -5.76 5.70 -11.60
CA PRO A 103 -4.96 4.58 -12.12
C PRO A 103 -3.46 4.86 -12.16
N ALA A 104 -3.04 6.10 -12.41
CA ALA A 104 -1.63 6.46 -12.47
C ALA A 104 -1.00 6.50 -11.07
N ALA A 105 -1.77 6.91 -10.06
CA ALA A 105 -1.31 6.85 -8.67
C ALA A 105 -1.23 5.40 -8.16
N VAL A 106 -2.21 4.56 -8.49
CA VAL A 106 -2.18 3.11 -8.16
C VAL A 106 -0.98 2.44 -8.81
N ALA A 107 -0.75 2.67 -10.10
CA ALA A 107 0.42 2.13 -10.81
C ALA A 107 1.74 2.57 -10.14
N ALA A 108 1.87 3.84 -9.78
CA ALA A 108 3.08 4.34 -9.10
C ALA A 108 3.30 3.72 -7.70
N LEU A 109 2.23 3.44 -6.95
CA LEU A 109 2.31 2.75 -5.65
C LEU A 109 2.76 1.30 -5.81
N VAL A 110 2.20 0.59 -6.79
CA VAL A 110 2.56 -0.81 -7.08
C VAL A 110 4.01 -0.90 -7.58
N GLU A 111 4.40 -0.01 -8.51
CA GLU A 111 5.75 0.05 -9.07
C GLU A 111 6.79 0.27 -7.97
N VAL A 112 6.63 1.29 -7.11
CA VAL A 112 7.61 1.56 -6.06
C VAL A 112 7.68 0.44 -5.02
N ALA A 113 6.55 -0.20 -4.70
CA ALA A 113 6.55 -1.35 -3.79
C ALA A 113 7.29 -2.54 -4.40
N GLY A 114 7.04 -2.82 -5.68
CA GLY A 114 7.69 -3.87 -6.46
C GLY A 114 9.19 -3.67 -6.58
N GLU A 115 9.63 -2.46 -6.97
CA GLU A 115 11.04 -2.09 -7.04
C GLU A 115 11.74 -2.28 -5.68
N TRP A 116 11.08 -1.86 -4.59
CA TRP A 116 11.67 -1.92 -3.26
C TRP A 116 11.85 -3.36 -2.76
N VAL A 117 10.88 -4.26 -3.00
CA VAL A 117 11.02 -5.68 -2.61
C VAL A 117 11.97 -6.43 -3.55
N ALA A 118 11.98 -6.10 -4.85
CA ALA A 118 12.89 -6.71 -5.82
C ALA A 118 14.35 -6.41 -5.48
N ALA A 119 14.64 -5.19 -5.02
CA ALA A 119 15.96 -4.80 -4.51
C ALA A 119 16.44 -5.63 -3.30
N ARG A 120 15.54 -6.41 -2.67
CA ARG A 120 15.82 -7.30 -1.53
C ARG A 120 15.76 -8.78 -1.89
N GLY A 121 15.64 -9.10 -3.18
CA GLY A 121 15.66 -10.49 -3.67
C GLY A 121 14.30 -11.13 -3.82
N ALA A 122 13.20 -10.40 -3.59
CA ALA A 122 11.88 -10.90 -3.96
C ALA A 122 11.78 -11.07 -5.49
N ARG A 123 11.14 -12.14 -5.94
CA ARG A 123 10.88 -12.45 -7.36
C ARG A 123 9.45 -12.11 -7.79
N SER A 124 8.59 -11.79 -6.83
CA SER A 124 7.19 -11.44 -7.05
C SER A 124 6.68 -10.51 -5.95
N LEU A 125 5.64 -9.75 -6.27
CA LEU A 125 4.93 -8.89 -5.33
C LEU A 125 3.51 -9.45 -5.11
N SER A 126 3.07 -9.52 -3.86
CA SER A 126 1.73 -9.95 -3.47
C SER A 126 1.07 -8.96 -2.51
N GLY A 127 -0.26 -8.86 -2.57
CA GLY A 127 -1.02 -7.97 -1.69
C GLY A 127 -2.33 -7.50 -2.32
N PRO A 128 -3.05 -6.57 -1.65
CA PRO A 128 -2.67 -5.94 -0.40
C PRO A 128 -2.68 -6.93 0.77
N ALA A 129 -1.64 -6.95 1.59
CA ALA A 129 -1.60 -7.62 2.88
C ALA A 129 -0.63 -6.87 3.81
N THR A 130 -1.05 -6.52 5.03
CA THR A 130 -0.24 -5.76 5.96
C THR A 130 0.41 -6.69 6.97
N PHE A 131 1.71 -6.99 6.80
CA PHE A 131 2.56 -7.84 7.68
C PHE A 131 2.14 -9.31 7.79
N THR A 132 0.98 -9.58 8.36
CA THR A 132 0.42 -10.92 8.44
C THR A 132 -0.95 -10.96 7.76
N LEU A 133 -1.33 -12.13 7.25
CA LEU A 133 -2.65 -12.34 6.66
C LEU A 133 -3.79 -12.18 7.68
N ALA A 134 -3.48 -12.09 8.98
CA ALA A 134 -4.43 -11.90 10.07
C ALA A 134 -4.71 -10.41 10.36
N ASP A 135 -3.84 -9.49 9.94
CA ASP A 135 -4.00 -8.06 10.21
C ASP A 135 -4.94 -7.41 9.19
N GLU A 136 -4.53 -7.40 7.93
CA GLU A 136 -5.29 -6.89 6.81
C GLU A 136 -4.83 -7.65 5.56
N ALA A 137 -5.75 -8.28 4.82
CA ALA A 137 -5.39 -9.02 3.62
C ALA A 137 -6.51 -9.05 2.59
N GLY A 138 -6.12 -8.77 1.34
CA GLY A 138 -6.98 -8.76 0.16
C GLY A 138 -7.69 -7.44 -0.07
N VAL A 139 -8.32 -7.34 -1.25
CA VAL A 139 -9.31 -6.31 -1.58
C VAL A 139 -10.69 -6.95 -1.70
N LEU A 140 -11.75 -6.18 -1.44
CA LEU A 140 -13.11 -6.64 -1.69
C LEU A 140 -13.31 -6.86 -3.20
N PHE A 141 -13.79 -8.04 -3.57
CA PHE A 141 -14.17 -8.39 -4.94
C PHE A 141 -15.70 -8.38 -5.12
N SER A 142 -16.45 -8.44 -4.02
CA SER A 142 -17.92 -8.44 -3.98
C SER A 142 -18.38 -7.99 -2.58
N GLY A 143 -19.64 -7.57 -2.43
CA GLY A 143 -20.19 -7.13 -1.15
C GLY A 143 -19.93 -5.66 -0.82
N PHE A 144 -19.79 -4.82 -1.84
CA PHE A 144 -19.52 -3.38 -1.72
C PHE A 144 -20.61 -2.58 -1.01
N ASP A 145 -21.80 -3.16 -0.82
CA ASP A 145 -22.94 -2.55 -0.13
C ASP A 145 -22.90 -2.73 1.40
N HIS A 146 -21.94 -3.51 1.92
CA HIS A 146 -21.75 -3.70 3.35
C HIS A 146 -20.61 -2.82 3.88
N PRO A 147 -20.78 -2.18 5.05
CA PRO A 147 -19.70 -1.44 5.67
C PRO A 147 -18.54 -2.37 6.03
N GLY A 148 -17.32 -1.84 5.91
CA GLY A 148 -16.12 -2.51 6.40
C GLY A 148 -16.15 -2.66 7.93
N GLY A 149 -15.33 -3.57 8.44
CA GLY A 149 -15.16 -3.80 9.88
C GLY A 149 -13.70 -4.02 10.24
N THR A 150 -13.42 -4.15 11.54
CA THR A 150 -12.07 -4.47 12.02
C THR A 150 -11.56 -5.76 11.37
N GLY A 151 -10.39 -5.69 10.70
CA GLY A 151 -9.81 -6.82 9.96
C GLY A 151 -10.47 -7.14 8.61
N ARG A 152 -11.47 -6.35 8.19
CA ARG A 152 -12.15 -6.45 6.89
C ARG A 152 -12.35 -5.06 6.31
N PRO A 153 -11.29 -4.43 5.77
CA PRO A 153 -11.40 -3.11 5.19
C PRO A 153 -12.42 -3.10 4.04
N TRP A 154 -13.19 -2.03 3.97
CA TRP A 154 -13.99 -1.74 2.78
C TRP A 154 -13.09 -1.07 1.75
N HIS A 155 -13.25 -1.47 0.49
CA HIS A 155 -12.57 -0.87 -0.63
C HIS A 155 -13.59 -0.58 -1.73
N PRO A 156 -13.43 0.52 -2.47
CA PRO A 156 -14.28 0.81 -3.60
C PRO A 156 -14.08 -0.21 -4.74
N PRO A 157 -15.09 -0.45 -5.59
CA PRO A 157 -15.01 -1.46 -6.66
C PRO A 157 -13.81 -1.32 -7.60
N TRP A 158 -13.41 -0.07 -7.88
CA TRP A 158 -12.32 0.24 -8.78
C TRP A 158 -10.93 -0.14 -8.24
N TYR A 159 -10.75 -0.46 -6.95
CA TYR A 159 -9.46 -0.94 -6.42
C TYR A 159 -8.98 -2.19 -7.15
N ALA A 160 -9.88 -3.16 -7.35
CA ALA A 160 -9.53 -4.40 -8.03
C ALA A 160 -9.14 -4.15 -9.49
N GLU A 161 -9.89 -3.29 -10.17
CA GLU A 161 -9.65 -2.93 -11.58
C GLU A 161 -8.30 -2.20 -11.74
N HIS A 162 -7.99 -1.23 -10.88
CA HIS A 162 -6.74 -0.47 -10.96
C HIS A 162 -5.53 -1.31 -10.59
N LEU A 163 -5.65 -2.21 -9.59
CA LEU A 163 -4.58 -3.15 -9.26
C LEU A 163 -4.32 -4.12 -10.43
N GLN A 164 -5.38 -4.57 -11.12
CA GLN A 164 -5.23 -5.39 -12.32
C GLN A 164 -4.57 -4.61 -13.46
N ALA A 165 -4.98 -3.37 -13.70
CA ALA A 165 -4.37 -2.49 -14.69
C ALA A 165 -2.90 -2.17 -14.38
N ALA A 166 -2.53 -2.15 -13.09
CA ALA A 166 -1.15 -1.99 -12.61
C ALA A 166 -0.31 -3.29 -12.72
N GLY A 167 -0.86 -4.37 -13.30
CA GLY A 167 -0.13 -5.60 -13.58
C GLY A 167 -0.25 -6.68 -12.51
N LEU A 168 -1.07 -6.48 -11.48
CA LEU A 168 -1.38 -7.57 -10.54
C LEU A 168 -2.39 -8.52 -11.17
N SER A 169 -2.17 -9.82 -10.95
CA SER A 169 -3.14 -10.85 -11.31
C SER A 169 -3.76 -11.44 -10.05
N ARG A 170 -4.98 -11.96 -10.18
CA ARG A 170 -5.67 -12.59 -9.05
C ARG A 170 -4.90 -13.83 -8.63
N ALA A 171 -4.40 -13.85 -7.39
CA ALA A 171 -3.75 -15.03 -6.84
C ALA A 171 -4.76 -16.19 -6.77
N HIS A 172 -4.37 -17.36 -7.26
CA HIS A 172 -5.17 -18.58 -7.16
C HIS A 172 -5.11 -19.10 -5.71
N ARG A 173 -6.16 -18.87 -4.91
CA ARG A 173 -6.27 -19.48 -3.57
C ARG A 173 -6.56 -20.98 -3.70
N SER A 174 -5.57 -21.83 -3.43
CA SER A 174 -5.83 -23.22 -3.02
C SER A 174 -5.67 -23.34 -1.50
N TRP A 175 -6.70 -23.78 -0.78
CA TRP A 175 -6.70 -24.05 0.67
C TRP A 175 -7.39 -25.40 0.94
N PRO A 176 -7.22 -25.97 2.14
CA PRO A 176 -6.19 -26.93 2.53
C PRO A 176 -6.36 -28.32 1.86
N ARG A 177 -5.28 -29.12 1.85
CA ARG A 177 -5.33 -30.55 1.47
C ARG A 177 -4.74 -31.40 2.58
N TRP A 178 -5.54 -32.35 3.06
CA TRP A 178 -5.06 -33.50 3.82
C TRP A 178 -4.88 -34.68 2.87
N ARG A 179 -3.82 -35.45 3.07
CA ARG A 179 -3.86 -36.90 2.88
C ARG A 179 -3.25 -37.52 4.13
N LEU A 180 -4.07 -38.25 4.87
CA LEU A 180 -3.70 -39.14 5.97
C LEU A 180 -3.92 -40.58 5.45
N PRO A 181 -3.12 -41.59 5.83
CA PRO A 181 -2.23 -41.70 7.00
C PRO A 181 -0.75 -41.39 6.74
#